data_AF-A0A3A8LDQ9-F1
#
_entry.id   AF-A0A3A8LDQ9-F1
#
_cell.length_a   1.000
_cell.length_b   1.000
_cell.length_c   1.000
_cell.angle_alpha   90.00
_cell.angle_beta   90.00
_cell.angle_gamma   90.00
#
_symmetry.space_group_name_H-M   'P 1'
#
loop_
_entity.id
_entity.type
_entity.pdbx_description
1 polymer ?
#
loop_
_entity_poly.entity_id
_entity_poly.type
_entity_poly.pdbx_seq_one_letter_code
_entity_poly.pdbx_strand_id
1 'polypeptide(L)'
;MMAMGRRIALLGLGAVLGGCAAKQAPPIQHYALGMSRAEYRDYTGSKASPCDSEPRWFSDELTAVNGLLGRFVRETEHAQDPKSPDQPQHLALLEEGLRTLPPVLKVHEGNLKALQSCDFRRTGAFPDLAKLGAERVKEARERLALGPQVQAAAALREFQEKWREEAPAREEKARGTWCSKAPQVGQPDLYFARQSPDGHTEWLFCDGHVVDKTGEAEPTLLSPQGLSKADRRKVQPRKYLEAARGYPTEEMDREPTSVPAPAAPESASATEGAH
;
A
#
# COMPACT_ATOMS: atom_id res chain seq x y z
N MET A 1 26.75 28.79 -81.17
CA MET A 1 27.06 29.70 -80.02
C MET A 1 25.96 30.75 -79.92
N MET A 2 25.66 31.16 -78.69
CA MET A 2 24.60 32.10 -78.26
C MET A 2 23.19 31.51 -78.09
N ALA A 3 23.00 30.82 -76.96
CA ALA A 3 21.68 30.62 -76.35
C ALA A 3 21.32 31.87 -75.54
N MET A 4 20.27 32.57 -75.95
CA MET A 4 19.71 33.73 -75.24
C MET A 4 19.00 33.29 -73.96
N GLY A 5 19.57 33.65 -72.81
CA GLY A 5 18.94 33.50 -71.50
C GLY A 5 17.79 34.48 -71.30
N ARG A 6 16.59 33.97 -71.04
CA ARG A 6 15.45 34.74 -70.53
C ARG A 6 15.36 34.57 -69.02
N ARG A 7 15.77 35.59 -68.28
CA ARG A 7 15.49 35.75 -66.84
C ARG A 7 14.06 36.26 -66.69
N ILE A 8 13.17 35.45 -66.13
CA ILE A 8 11.86 35.90 -65.68
C ILE A 8 11.96 36.08 -64.16
N ALA A 9 12.03 37.34 -63.74
CA ALA A 9 11.83 37.74 -62.36
C ALA A 9 10.32 37.91 -62.15
N LEU A 10 9.71 37.03 -61.33
CA LEU A 10 8.36 37.23 -60.82
C LEU A 10 8.47 37.74 -59.38
N LEU A 11 8.30 39.04 -59.28
CA LEU A 11 8.02 39.78 -58.06
C LEU A 11 6.62 39.42 -57.54
N GLY A 12 6.55 39.02 -56.28
CA GLY A 12 5.53 39.45 -55.31
C GLY A 12 4.06 39.13 -55.58
N LEU A 13 3.54 38.16 -54.84
CA LEU A 13 2.30 38.35 -54.06
C LEU A 13 2.49 37.64 -52.72
N GLY A 14 3.03 38.39 -51.75
CA GLY A 14 3.00 38.00 -50.36
C GLY A 14 1.56 38.07 -49.86
N ALA A 15 0.91 36.92 -49.74
CA ALA A 15 -0.23 36.79 -48.87
C ALA A 15 0.28 36.93 -47.43
N VAL A 16 0.23 38.13 -46.89
CA VAL A 16 0.31 38.35 -45.44
C VAL A 16 -0.98 37.75 -44.88
N LEU A 17 -0.97 36.46 -44.60
CA LEU A 17 -1.90 35.86 -43.68
C LEU A 17 -1.59 36.51 -42.32
N GLY A 18 -2.30 37.59 -42.02
CA GLY A 18 -2.44 38.12 -40.67
C GLY A 18 -3.19 37.08 -39.85
N GLY A 19 -2.55 35.95 -39.57
CA GLY A 19 -2.98 35.05 -38.53
C GLY A 19 -2.85 35.82 -37.23
N CYS A 20 -3.98 36.09 -36.59
CA CYS A 20 -3.99 36.37 -35.15
C CYS A 20 -3.06 35.33 -34.52
N ALA A 21 -1.97 35.78 -33.91
CA ALA A 21 -1.10 34.93 -33.12
C ALA A 21 -1.89 34.51 -31.87
N ALA A 22 -2.87 33.62 -32.05
CA ALA A 22 -3.47 32.88 -30.97
C ALA A 22 -2.32 32.18 -30.28
N LYS A 23 -2.12 32.50 -29.00
CA LYS A 23 -1.08 31.89 -28.18
C LYS A 23 -1.21 30.37 -28.33
N GLN A 24 -0.14 29.73 -28.80
CA GLN A 24 -0.16 28.30 -29.08
C GLN A 24 -0.63 27.53 -27.85
N ALA A 25 -1.66 26.69 -28.02
CA ALA A 25 -2.20 25.89 -26.94
C ALA A 25 -1.10 24.97 -26.36
N PRO A 26 -1.06 24.79 -25.03
CA PRO A 26 -0.04 23.97 -24.36
C PRO A 26 -0.16 22.51 -24.83
N PRO A 27 0.93 21.73 -24.91
CA PRO A 27 0.87 20.36 -25.42
C PRO A 27 -0.10 19.48 -24.64
N ILE A 28 -0.78 18.55 -25.34
CA ILE A 28 -1.64 17.54 -24.72
C ILE A 28 -0.78 16.61 -23.88
N GLN A 29 -1.14 16.45 -22.61
CA GLN A 29 -0.61 15.44 -21.71
C GLN A 29 -1.55 14.24 -21.70
N HIS A 30 -0.96 13.06 -21.68
CA HIS A 30 -1.67 11.80 -21.59
C HIS A 30 -1.39 11.21 -20.21
N TYR A 31 -2.44 10.83 -19.51
CA TYR A 31 -2.31 10.17 -18.23
C TYR A 31 -3.15 8.91 -18.20
N ALA A 32 -2.56 7.86 -17.66
CA ALA A 32 -3.21 6.59 -17.43
C ALA A 32 -3.05 6.21 -15.97
N LEU A 33 -4.09 5.60 -15.40
CA LEU A 33 -4.10 5.07 -14.05
C LEU A 33 -5.04 3.87 -14.03
N GLY A 34 -4.48 2.68 -13.80
CA GLY A 34 -5.19 1.43 -14.03
C GLY A 34 -5.80 1.38 -15.45
N MET A 35 -7.13 1.19 -15.51
CA MET A 35 -7.87 1.14 -16.78
C MET A 35 -8.41 2.51 -17.24
N SER A 36 -8.16 3.58 -16.49
CA SER A 36 -8.54 4.95 -16.88
C SER A 36 -7.48 5.61 -17.73
N ARG A 37 -7.92 6.44 -18.67
CA ARG A 37 -7.08 7.33 -19.47
C ARG A 37 -7.72 8.71 -19.51
N ALA A 38 -6.91 9.76 -19.46
CA ALA A 38 -7.34 11.13 -19.67
C ALA A 38 -6.31 11.89 -20.50
N GLU A 39 -6.81 12.73 -21.39
CA GLU A 39 -6.04 13.72 -22.11
C GLU A 39 -6.39 15.09 -21.53
N TYR A 40 -5.37 15.86 -21.18
CA TYR A 40 -5.55 17.19 -20.60
C TYR A 40 -4.36 18.08 -20.95
N ARG A 41 -4.53 19.39 -20.83
CA ARG A 41 -3.43 20.34 -20.96
C ARG A 41 -3.15 21.05 -19.65
N ASP A 42 -1.90 21.42 -19.43
CA ASP A 42 -1.51 22.28 -18.31
C ASP A 42 -1.53 23.74 -18.75
N TYR A 43 -2.63 24.41 -18.45
CA TYR A 43 -2.75 25.84 -18.71
C TYR A 43 -2.03 26.69 -17.66
N THR A 44 -1.79 26.16 -16.45
CA THR A 44 -1.12 26.90 -15.37
C THR A 44 0.37 27.10 -15.59
N GLY A 45 1.02 26.13 -16.23
CA GLY A 45 2.43 26.22 -16.63
C GLY A 45 2.67 27.00 -17.92
N SER A 46 1.62 27.52 -18.57
CA SER A 46 1.69 28.11 -19.91
C SER A 46 1.28 29.59 -19.92
N LYS A 47 1.68 30.34 -20.96
CA LYS A 47 1.16 31.70 -21.20
C LYS A 47 -0.25 31.71 -21.83
N ALA A 48 -0.77 30.53 -22.18
CA ALA A 48 -2.06 30.35 -22.82
C ALA A 48 -3.16 30.20 -21.77
N SER A 49 -4.32 30.80 -22.04
CA SER A 49 -5.50 30.70 -21.19
C SER A 49 -6.44 29.62 -21.73
N PRO A 50 -7.10 28.80 -20.88
CA PRO A 50 -8.18 27.94 -21.35
C PRO A 50 -9.36 28.77 -21.89
N CYS A 51 -9.47 30.05 -21.54
CA CYS A 51 -10.49 30.95 -22.06
C CYS A 51 -10.25 31.34 -23.54
N ASP A 52 -9.00 31.22 -24.01
CA ASP A 52 -8.63 31.47 -25.41
C ASP A 52 -8.83 30.21 -26.29
N SER A 53 -9.20 29.07 -25.70
CA SER A 53 -9.41 27.79 -26.37
C SER A 53 -10.88 27.56 -26.75
N GLU A 54 -11.14 26.66 -27.68
CA GLU A 54 -12.52 26.26 -27.98
C GLU A 54 -13.19 25.66 -26.73
N PRO A 55 -14.32 26.20 -26.26
CA PRO A 55 -14.96 25.74 -25.01
C PRO A 55 -15.26 24.24 -25.02
N ARG A 56 -15.57 23.68 -26.20
CA ARG A 56 -15.79 22.24 -26.35
C ARG A 56 -14.58 21.41 -25.93
N TRP A 57 -13.38 21.77 -26.38
CA TRP A 57 -12.16 21.02 -26.02
C TRP A 57 -11.88 21.08 -24.53
N PHE A 58 -12.04 22.27 -23.93
CA PHE A 58 -11.83 22.40 -22.49
C PHE A 58 -12.87 21.61 -21.68
N SER A 59 -14.12 21.56 -22.13
CA SER A 59 -15.16 20.70 -21.55
C SER A 59 -14.80 19.21 -21.63
N ASP A 60 -14.27 18.76 -22.78
CA ASP A 60 -13.85 17.37 -22.98
C ASP A 60 -12.68 16.99 -22.06
N GLU A 61 -11.68 17.88 -21.93
CA GLU A 61 -10.54 17.72 -21.01
C GLU A 61 -11.01 17.62 -19.54
N LEU A 62 -11.89 18.52 -19.09
CA LEU A 62 -12.43 18.48 -17.72
C LEU A 62 -13.25 17.21 -17.48
N THR A 63 -14.03 16.77 -18.47
CA THR A 63 -14.83 15.55 -18.39
C THR A 63 -13.94 14.31 -18.27
N ALA A 64 -12.88 14.23 -19.08
CA ALA A 64 -11.94 13.11 -19.07
C ALA A 64 -11.26 12.97 -17.71
N VAL A 65 -10.74 14.07 -17.15
CA VAL A 65 -10.08 14.05 -15.84
C VAL A 65 -11.09 13.76 -14.72
N ASN A 66 -12.30 14.34 -14.75
CA ASN A 66 -13.35 14.04 -13.79
C ASN A 66 -13.73 12.54 -13.79
N GLY A 67 -13.84 11.94 -14.98
CA GLY A 67 -14.13 10.51 -15.14
C GLY A 67 -13.01 9.63 -14.59
N LEU A 68 -11.77 9.99 -14.87
CA LEU A 68 -10.59 9.28 -14.34
C LEU A 68 -10.53 9.34 -12.81
N LEU A 69 -10.69 10.53 -12.22
CA LEU A 69 -10.69 10.70 -10.77
C LEU A 69 -11.86 9.98 -10.11
N GLY A 70 -13.06 10.05 -10.70
CA GLY A 70 -14.23 9.33 -10.21
C GLY A 70 -14.05 7.81 -10.25
N ARG A 71 -13.36 7.27 -11.27
CA ARG A 71 -13.02 5.84 -11.31
C ARG A 71 -11.99 5.50 -10.23
N PHE A 72 -10.93 6.29 -10.09
CA PHE A 72 -9.92 6.09 -9.05
C PHE A 72 -10.53 6.04 -7.63
N VAL A 73 -11.38 7.02 -7.30
CA VAL A 73 -12.03 7.08 -5.98
C VAL A 73 -12.90 5.85 -5.72
N ARG A 74 -13.68 5.40 -6.72
CA ARG A 74 -14.54 4.22 -6.59
C ARG A 74 -13.73 2.93 -6.50
N GLU A 75 -12.71 2.76 -7.34
CA GLU A 75 -11.89 1.55 -7.39
C GLU A 75 -10.90 1.43 -6.24
N THR A 76 -10.74 2.47 -5.42
CA THR A 76 -9.90 2.42 -4.20
C THR A 76 -10.74 2.47 -2.92
N GLU A 77 -12.06 2.45 -3.02
CA GLU A 77 -12.96 2.54 -1.87
C GLU A 77 -12.73 1.41 -0.85
N HIS A 78 -12.47 0.20 -1.36
CA HIS A 78 -12.27 -1.01 -0.55
C HIS A 78 -10.79 -1.37 -0.36
N ALA A 79 -9.84 -0.48 -0.65
CA ALA A 79 -8.41 -0.76 -0.46
C ALA A 79 -8.04 -1.11 0.99
N GLN A 80 -8.86 -0.67 1.97
CA GLN A 80 -8.67 -0.98 3.39
C GLN A 80 -9.40 -2.24 3.86
N ASP A 81 -10.24 -2.86 3.03
CA ASP A 81 -11.02 -4.02 3.43
C ASP A 81 -10.23 -5.32 3.14
N PRO A 82 -9.63 -5.97 4.15
CA PRO A 82 -8.87 -7.20 3.95
C PRO A 82 -9.73 -8.39 3.52
N LYS A 83 -11.06 -8.28 3.60
CA LYS A 83 -11.99 -9.35 3.19
C LYS A 83 -12.45 -9.20 1.74
N SER A 84 -12.16 -8.08 1.09
CA SER A 84 -12.51 -7.90 -0.32
C SER A 84 -11.62 -8.80 -1.19
N PRO A 85 -12.21 -9.62 -2.09
CA PRO A 85 -11.43 -10.47 -2.99
C PRO A 85 -10.55 -9.67 -3.96
N ASP A 86 -10.95 -8.44 -4.26
CA ASP A 86 -10.25 -7.53 -5.18
C ASP A 86 -9.33 -6.53 -4.44
N GLN A 87 -9.12 -6.73 -3.13
CA GLN A 87 -8.28 -5.84 -2.33
C GLN A 87 -6.85 -5.69 -2.88
N PRO A 88 -6.15 -6.75 -3.33
CA PRO A 88 -4.81 -6.59 -3.92
C PRO A 88 -4.78 -5.62 -5.10
N GLN A 89 -5.82 -5.65 -5.94
CA GLN A 89 -5.98 -4.77 -7.10
C GLN A 89 -6.28 -3.33 -6.65
N HIS A 90 -7.15 -3.14 -5.65
CA HIS A 90 -7.44 -1.83 -5.07
C HIS A 90 -6.21 -1.19 -4.43
N LEU A 91 -5.39 -2.00 -3.73
CA LEU A 91 -4.11 -1.58 -3.16
C LEU A 91 -3.15 -1.15 -4.26
N ALA A 92 -2.90 -2.00 -5.26
CA ALA A 92 -2.00 -1.67 -6.36
C ALA A 92 -2.39 -0.37 -7.08
N LEU A 93 -3.69 -0.14 -7.30
CA LEU A 93 -4.20 1.09 -7.90
C LEU A 93 -3.97 2.31 -6.98
N LEU A 94 -4.16 2.16 -5.67
CA LEU A 94 -3.88 3.22 -4.70
C LEU A 94 -2.39 3.56 -4.66
N GLU A 95 -1.51 2.55 -4.72
CA GLU A 95 -0.05 2.73 -4.76
C GLU A 95 0.43 3.43 -6.03
N GLU A 96 -0.11 3.02 -7.19
CA GLU A 96 0.12 3.72 -8.44
C GLU A 96 -0.33 5.19 -8.33
N GLY A 97 -1.56 5.40 -7.83
CA GLY A 97 -2.14 6.73 -7.62
C GLY A 97 -1.30 7.62 -6.71
N LEU A 98 -0.77 7.11 -5.60
CA LEU A 98 0.13 7.84 -4.68
C LEU A 98 1.36 8.40 -5.39
N ARG A 99 1.92 7.60 -6.31
CA ARG A 99 3.13 7.96 -7.03
C ARG A 99 2.88 8.92 -8.19
N THR A 100 1.77 8.75 -8.92
CA THR A 100 1.60 9.38 -10.23
C THR A 100 0.47 10.41 -10.32
N LEU A 101 -0.53 10.35 -9.45
CA LEU A 101 -1.71 11.22 -9.51
C LEU A 101 -1.50 12.67 -8.99
N PRO A 102 -0.61 12.97 -8.02
CA PRO A 102 -0.48 14.32 -7.46
C PRO A 102 -0.22 15.44 -8.48
N PRO A 103 0.66 15.28 -9.49
CA PRO A 103 0.85 16.30 -10.53
C PRO A 103 -0.42 16.56 -11.34
N VAL A 104 -1.18 15.51 -11.68
CA VAL A 104 -2.44 15.61 -12.43
C VAL A 104 -3.49 16.38 -11.64
N LEU A 105 -3.62 16.09 -10.33
CA LEU A 105 -4.54 16.81 -9.44
C LEU A 105 -4.21 18.30 -9.37
N LYS A 106 -2.92 18.64 -9.35
CA LYS A 106 -2.47 20.04 -9.34
C LYS A 106 -2.85 20.76 -10.64
N VAL A 107 -2.63 20.13 -11.79
CA VAL A 107 -3.01 20.70 -13.09
C VAL A 107 -4.53 20.87 -13.19
N HIS A 108 -5.29 19.84 -12.81
CA HIS A 108 -6.75 19.88 -12.86
C HIS A 108 -7.34 20.95 -11.95
N GLU A 109 -6.85 21.06 -10.72
CA GLU A 109 -7.24 22.15 -9.80
C GLU A 109 -6.90 23.53 -10.39
N GLY A 110 -5.74 23.65 -11.03
CA GLY A 110 -5.32 24.84 -11.75
C GLY A 110 -6.26 25.22 -12.89
N ASN A 111 -6.64 24.23 -13.71
CA ASN A 111 -7.58 24.41 -14.82
C ASN A 111 -8.98 24.80 -14.32
N LEU A 112 -9.47 24.17 -13.25
CA LEU A 112 -10.75 24.52 -12.60
C LEU A 112 -10.74 25.96 -12.05
N LYS A 113 -9.60 26.44 -11.54
CA LYS A 113 -9.43 27.85 -11.14
C LYS A 113 -9.42 28.77 -12.35
N ALA A 114 -8.70 28.42 -13.41
CA ALA A 114 -8.63 29.21 -14.64
C ALA A 114 -10.00 29.35 -15.32
N LEU A 115 -10.84 28.30 -15.29
CA LEU A 115 -12.24 28.35 -15.76
C LEU A 115 -13.02 29.52 -15.14
N GLN A 116 -12.74 29.91 -13.89
CA GLN A 116 -13.45 31.00 -13.22
C GLN A 116 -13.27 32.36 -13.91
N SER A 117 -12.19 32.51 -14.69
CA SER A 117 -11.91 33.72 -15.46
C SER A 117 -12.52 33.72 -16.88
N CYS A 118 -13.14 32.62 -17.31
CA CYS A 118 -13.68 32.50 -18.66
C CYS A 118 -15.14 32.97 -18.74
N ASP A 119 -15.49 33.67 -19.83
CA ASP A 119 -16.85 34.18 -20.04
C ASP A 119 -17.90 33.06 -20.17
N PHE A 120 -17.50 31.91 -20.72
CA PHE A 120 -18.37 30.74 -20.91
C PHE A 120 -18.57 29.91 -19.63
N ARG A 121 -17.95 30.25 -18.50
CA ARG A 121 -17.98 29.42 -17.27
C ARG A 121 -19.38 29.15 -16.71
N ARG A 122 -20.35 30.01 -17.03
CA ARG A 122 -21.75 29.92 -16.58
C ARG A 122 -22.66 29.28 -17.63
N THR A 123 -22.11 28.81 -18.74
CA THR A 123 -22.87 28.28 -19.88
C THR A 123 -22.67 26.77 -20.02
N GLY A 124 -23.63 26.09 -20.66
CA GLY A 124 -23.53 24.66 -20.93
C GLY A 124 -23.26 23.82 -19.68
N ALA A 125 -22.38 22.82 -19.81
CA ALA A 125 -22.02 21.89 -18.73
C ALA A 125 -20.96 22.41 -17.76
N PHE A 126 -20.37 23.59 -18.00
CA PHE A 126 -19.24 24.09 -17.20
C PHE A 126 -19.51 24.26 -15.70
N PRO A 127 -20.70 24.74 -15.26
CA PRO A 127 -20.99 24.82 -13.83
C PRO A 127 -20.93 23.45 -13.14
N ASP A 128 -21.51 22.43 -13.76
CA ASP A 128 -21.56 21.08 -13.21
C ASP A 128 -20.19 20.38 -13.29
N LEU A 129 -19.47 20.55 -14.40
CA LEU A 129 -18.11 20.03 -14.56
C LEU A 129 -17.15 20.66 -13.54
N ALA A 130 -17.30 21.95 -13.26
CA ALA A 130 -16.48 22.64 -12.27
C ALA A 130 -16.75 22.14 -10.85
N LYS A 131 -18.04 22.00 -10.50
CA LYS A 131 -18.47 21.48 -9.19
C LYS A 131 -17.98 20.04 -9.00
N LEU A 132 -18.28 19.17 -9.96
CA LEU A 132 -17.87 17.76 -9.93
C LEU A 132 -16.34 17.65 -9.88
N GLY A 133 -15.61 18.45 -10.65
CA GLY A 133 -14.15 18.42 -10.65
C GLY A 133 -13.56 18.81 -9.30
N ALA A 134 -14.09 19.84 -8.65
CA ALA A 134 -13.66 20.21 -7.30
C ALA A 134 -13.93 19.10 -6.28
N GLU A 135 -15.11 18.47 -6.35
CA GLU A 135 -15.47 17.32 -5.51
C GLU A 135 -14.51 16.13 -5.75
N ARG A 136 -14.24 15.76 -7.00
CA ARG A 136 -13.33 14.66 -7.35
C ARG A 136 -11.89 14.91 -6.93
N VAL A 137 -11.40 16.14 -7.03
CA VAL A 137 -10.06 16.49 -6.53
C VAL A 137 -10.00 16.30 -5.02
N LYS A 138 -11.03 16.74 -4.29
CA LYS A 138 -11.10 16.58 -2.84
C LYS A 138 -11.11 15.09 -2.45
N GLU A 139 -12.02 14.30 -3.00
CA GLU A 139 -12.12 12.88 -2.71
C GLU A 139 -10.84 12.12 -3.07
N ALA A 140 -10.24 12.41 -4.24
CA ALA A 140 -8.98 11.78 -4.63
C ALA A 140 -7.87 12.09 -3.62
N ARG A 141 -7.75 13.33 -3.14
CA ARG A 141 -6.76 13.70 -2.11
C ARG A 141 -7.02 12.98 -0.79
N GLU A 142 -8.27 12.85 -0.37
CA GLU A 142 -8.64 12.11 0.83
C GLU A 142 -8.25 10.64 0.71
N ARG A 143 -8.47 10.01 -0.46
CA ARG A 143 -8.00 8.63 -0.73
C ARG A 143 -6.48 8.52 -0.69
N LEU A 144 -5.76 9.44 -1.34
CA LEU A 144 -4.30 9.45 -1.30
C LEU A 144 -3.75 9.69 0.12
N ALA A 145 -4.42 10.50 0.95
CA ALA A 145 -3.99 10.73 2.32
C ALA A 145 -4.06 9.45 3.18
N LEU A 146 -4.95 8.52 2.86
CA LEU A 146 -5.06 7.23 3.53
C LEU A 146 -3.97 6.25 3.10
N GLY A 147 -3.34 6.48 1.94
CA GLY A 147 -2.36 5.58 1.30
C GLY A 147 -1.31 4.99 2.25
N PRO A 148 -0.54 5.81 3.00
CA PRO A 148 0.49 5.30 3.91
C PRO A 148 -0.05 4.36 4.99
N GLN A 149 -1.23 4.65 5.54
CA GLN A 149 -1.88 3.80 6.54
C GLN A 149 -2.31 2.46 5.91
N VAL A 150 -2.88 2.51 4.71
CA VAL A 150 -3.31 1.32 3.98
C VAL A 150 -2.12 0.42 3.66
N GLN A 151 -1.00 0.99 3.17
CA GLN A 151 0.24 0.27 2.88
C GLN A 151 0.84 -0.37 4.14
N ALA A 152 0.91 0.37 5.25
CA ALA A 152 1.42 -0.17 6.51
C ALA A 152 0.56 -1.34 7.01
N ALA A 153 -0.76 -1.24 6.89
CA ALA A 153 -1.68 -2.33 7.25
C ALA A 153 -1.52 -3.55 6.33
N ALA A 154 -1.29 -3.35 5.02
CA ALA A 154 -1.01 -4.43 4.08
C ALA A 154 0.31 -5.15 4.39
N ALA A 155 1.38 -4.39 4.61
CA ALA A 155 2.68 -4.95 4.96
C ALA A 155 2.63 -5.73 6.29
N LEU A 156 1.89 -5.22 7.29
CA LEU A 156 1.70 -5.94 8.56
C LEU A 156 0.98 -7.27 8.34
N ARG A 157 -0.07 -7.31 7.51
CA ARG A 157 -0.79 -8.55 7.22
C ARG A 157 0.10 -9.58 6.53
N GLU A 158 0.86 -9.18 5.52
CA GLU A 158 1.81 -10.07 4.84
C GLU A 158 2.86 -10.61 5.83
N PHE A 159 3.34 -9.75 6.73
CA PHE A 159 4.29 -10.16 7.76
C PHE A 159 3.68 -11.17 8.76
N GLN A 160 2.45 -10.93 9.18
CA GLN A 160 1.69 -11.85 10.04
C GLN A 160 1.42 -13.20 9.34
N GLU A 161 1.10 -13.18 8.04
CA GLU A 161 0.94 -14.40 7.23
C GLU A 161 2.22 -15.22 7.22
N LYS A 162 3.36 -14.62 6.88
CA LYS A 162 4.66 -15.30 6.91
C LYS A 162 5.01 -15.81 8.30
N TRP A 163 4.74 -15.02 9.34
CA TRP A 163 4.94 -15.46 10.71
C TRP A 163 4.10 -16.72 11.04
N ARG A 164 2.85 -16.80 10.58
CA ARG A 164 2.02 -18.01 10.76
C ARG A 164 2.53 -19.20 9.94
N GLU A 165 2.97 -18.98 8.70
CA GLU A 165 3.54 -20.03 7.84
C GLU A 165 4.82 -20.64 8.44
N GLU A 166 5.67 -19.79 9.04
CA GLU A 166 6.93 -20.20 9.68
C GLU A 166 6.75 -20.79 11.09
N ALA A 167 5.51 -20.81 11.62
CA ALA A 167 5.21 -21.27 12.97
C ALA A 167 5.72 -22.68 13.30
N PRO A 168 5.57 -23.71 12.42
CA PRO A 168 6.09 -25.04 12.69
C PRO A 168 7.63 -25.07 12.72
N ALA A 169 8.28 -24.32 11.83
CA ALA A 169 9.73 -24.25 11.76
C ALA A 169 10.34 -23.59 13.01
N ARG A 170 9.69 -22.54 13.55
CA ARG A 170 10.10 -21.92 14.82
C ARG A 170 9.97 -22.88 16.00
N GLU A 171 8.87 -23.63 16.06
CA GLU A 171 8.65 -24.63 17.11
C GLU A 171 9.68 -25.77 17.03
N GLU A 172 9.92 -26.35 15.85
CA GLU A 172 10.92 -27.40 15.66
C GLU A 172 12.33 -26.93 16.01
N LYS A 173 12.67 -25.70 15.60
CA LYS A 173 13.96 -25.09 15.93
C LYS A 173 14.12 -24.89 17.44
N ALA A 174 13.08 -24.40 18.12
CA ALA A 174 13.09 -24.24 19.58
C ALA A 174 13.25 -25.60 20.28
N ARG A 175 12.51 -26.61 19.82
CA ARG A 175 12.62 -27.98 20.34
C ARG A 175 14.03 -28.54 20.18
N GLY A 176 14.63 -28.39 19.01
CA GLY A 176 16.00 -28.85 18.75
C GLY A 176 17.08 -28.10 19.52
N THR A 177 16.79 -26.88 19.95
CA THR A 177 17.73 -26.02 20.70
C THR A 177 17.68 -26.31 22.20
N TRP A 178 16.49 -26.46 22.77
CA TRP A 178 16.30 -26.51 24.23
C TRP A 178 16.05 -27.92 24.76
N CYS A 179 15.49 -28.82 23.97
CA CYS A 179 15.19 -30.18 24.43
C CYS A 179 16.36 -31.14 24.21
N SER A 180 16.59 -31.99 25.21
CA SER A 180 17.50 -33.13 25.06
C SER A 180 16.92 -34.18 24.09
N LYS A 181 17.77 -35.04 23.53
CA LYS A 181 17.35 -36.13 22.60
C LYS A 181 16.43 -37.16 23.26
N ALA A 182 16.46 -37.30 24.58
CA ALA A 182 15.64 -38.23 25.35
C ALA A 182 15.09 -37.53 26.62
N PRO A 183 14.06 -36.69 26.47
CA PRO A 183 13.44 -35.97 27.58
C PRO A 183 12.88 -36.93 28.63
N GLN A 184 13.01 -36.58 29.91
CA GLN A 184 12.48 -37.39 31.01
C GLN A 184 11.05 -36.98 31.33
N VAL A 185 10.13 -37.96 31.35
CA VAL A 185 8.72 -37.70 31.71
C VAL A 185 8.61 -37.26 33.16
N GLY A 186 7.87 -36.17 33.40
CA GLY A 186 7.67 -35.58 34.73
C GLY A 186 8.59 -34.39 35.02
N GLN A 187 9.46 -34.01 34.08
CA GLN A 187 10.26 -32.79 34.14
C GLN A 187 9.56 -31.69 33.32
N PRO A 188 9.18 -30.56 33.95
CA PRO A 188 8.48 -29.47 33.28
C PRO A 188 9.47 -28.54 32.53
N ASP A 189 10.34 -29.13 31.70
CA ASP A 189 11.28 -28.38 30.87
C ASP A 189 10.53 -27.77 29.68
N LEU A 190 10.26 -26.47 29.75
CA LEU A 190 9.51 -25.71 28.75
C LEU A 190 10.48 -25.22 27.67
N TYR A 191 10.15 -25.45 26.38
CA TYR A 191 11.01 -25.05 25.26
C TYR A 191 10.38 -24.02 24.32
N PHE A 192 9.05 -23.91 24.34
CA PHE A 192 8.32 -23.00 23.48
C PHE A 192 7.01 -22.59 24.14
N ALA A 193 6.61 -21.35 23.94
CA ALA A 193 5.28 -20.87 24.32
C ALA A 193 4.74 -19.97 23.23
N ARG A 194 3.44 -20.09 22.93
CA ARG A 194 2.77 -19.31 21.90
C ARG A 194 1.53 -18.66 22.46
N GLN A 195 1.28 -17.42 22.05
CA GLN A 195 -0.01 -16.77 22.24
C GLN A 195 -0.64 -16.48 20.88
N SER A 196 -1.77 -17.11 20.62
CA SER A 196 -2.57 -16.93 19.43
C SER A 196 -3.38 -15.63 19.48
N PRO A 197 -3.78 -15.06 18.32
CA PRO A 197 -4.50 -13.78 18.27
C PRO A 197 -5.87 -13.79 18.96
N ASP A 198 -6.48 -14.97 19.11
CA ASP A 198 -7.75 -15.20 19.82
C ASP A 198 -7.61 -15.26 21.35
N GLY A 199 -6.38 -15.08 21.87
CA GLY A 199 -6.09 -15.12 23.29
C GLY A 199 -5.84 -16.53 23.84
N HIS A 200 -5.77 -17.54 22.96
CA HIS A 200 -5.31 -18.87 23.31
C HIS A 200 -3.80 -18.88 23.55
N THR A 201 -3.37 -19.54 24.62
CA THR A 201 -1.96 -19.62 25.02
C THR A 201 -1.57 -21.07 25.26
N GLU A 202 -0.47 -21.48 24.64
CA GLU A 202 0.10 -22.81 24.79
C GLU A 202 1.52 -22.70 25.33
N TRP A 203 1.85 -23.55 26.29
CA TRP A 203 3.23 -23.76 26.76
C TRP A 203 3.60 -25.21 26.50
N LEU A 204 4.63 -25.42 25.67
CA LEU A 204 5.05 -26.72 25.19
C LEU A 204 6.27 -27.19 25.98
N PHE A 205 6.20 -28.42 26.47
CA PHE A 205 7.23 -29.04 27.30
C PHE A 205 7.98 -30.12 26.53
N CYS A 206 9.26 -30.29 26.83
CA CYS A 206 10.15 -31.21 26.13
C CYS A 206 9.70 -32.67 26.22
N ASP A 207 9.01 -33.05 27.29
CA ASP A 207 8.46 -34.39 27.50
C ASP A 207 7.11 -34.63 26.80
N GLY A 208 6.66 -33.67 25.98
CA GLY A 208 5.45 -33.77 25.16
C GLY A 208 4.16 -33.34 25.85
N HIS A 209 4.23 -32.83 27.09
CA HIS A 209 3.08 -32.19 27.72
C HIS A 209 2.86 -30.79 27.16
N VAL A 210 1.61 -30.34 27.24
CA VAL A 210 1.21 -28.98 26.86
C VAL A 210 0.36 -28.40 27.98
N VAL A 211 0.67 -27.19 28.42
CA VAL A 211 -0.29 -26.41 29.21
C VAL A 211 -1.05 -25.51 28.25
N ASP A 212 -2.37 -25.56 28.34
CA ASP A 212 -3.31 -24.82 27.49
C ASP A 212 -4.10 -23.83 28.32
N LYS A 213 -4.23 -22.59 27.84
CA LYS A 213 -5.13 -21.58 28.40
C LYS A 213 -5.92 -20.92 27.28
N THR A 214 -7.23 -21.04 27.34
CA THR A 214 -8.14 -20.35 26.40
C THR A 214 -8.83 -19.17 27.08
N GLY A 215 -8.57 -17.94 26.63
CA GLY A 215 -9.20 -16.73 27.17
C GLY A 215 -8.94 -16.53 28.67
N GLU A 216 -10.00 -16.34 29.46
CA GLU A 216 -9.91 -16.17 30.91
C GLU A 216 -9.99 -17.48 31.70
N ALA A 217 -10.08 -18.63 31.03
CA ALA A 217 -10.13 -19.92 31.72
C ALA A 217 -8.83 -20.22 32.47
N GLU A 218 -8.92 -21.05 33.52
CA GLU A 218 -7.75 -21.56 34.22
C GLU A 218 -6.91 -22.45 33.28
N PRO A 219 -5.57 -22.34 33.30
CA PRO A 219 -4.71 -23.18 32.48
C PRO A 219 -4.85 -24.66 32.85
N THR A 220 -4.87 -25.52 31.84
CA THR A 220 -5.01 -26.97 32.01
C THR A 220 -3.80 -27.71 31.45
N LEU A 221 -3.40 -28.80 32.11
CA LEU A 221 -2.32 -29.66 31.62
C LEU A 221 -2.90 -30.75 30.71
N LEU A 222 -2.44 -30.79 29.47
CA LEU A 222 -2.69 -31.83 28.50
C LEU A 222 -1.48 -32.77 28.46
N SER A 223 -1.74 -34.06 28.68
CA SER A 223 -0.70 -35.09 28.65
C SER A 223 -0.66 -35.79 27.28
N PRO A 224 0.53 -36.18 26.79
CA PRO A 224 0.65 -36.89 25.52
C PRO A 224 -0.08 -38.24 25.57
N GLN A 225 -0.59 -38.67 24.41
CA GLN A 225 -1.24 -39.96 24.29
C GLN A 225 -0.23 -41.10 24.49
N GLY A 226 -0.69 -42.25 25.00
CA GLY A 226 0.16 -43.44 25.13
C GLY A 226 1.08 -43.50 26.35
N LEU A 227 1.00 -42.54 27.30
CA LEU A 227 1.78 -42.61 28.54
C LEU A 227 1.49 -43.90 29.33
N SER A 228 2.56 -44.58 29.76
CA SER A 228 2.49 -45.74 30.63
C SER A 228 1.92 -45.38 32.01
N LYS A 229 1.37 -46.36 32.75
CA LYS A 229 0.90 -46.13 34.12
C LYS A 229 2.02 -45.63 35.05
N ALA A 230 3.26 -46.05 34.81
CA ALA A 230 4.41 -45.62 35.60
C ALA A 230 4.74 -44.15 35.33
N ASP A 231 4.71 -43.73 34.07
CA ASP A 231 5.04 -42.35 33.70
C ASP A 231 3.95 -41.37 34.12
N ARG A 232 2.67 -41.75 34.01
CA ARG A 232 1.56 -40.94 34.55
C ARG A 232 1.68 -40.63 36.04
N ARG A 233 2.32 -41.50 36.83
CA ARG A 233 2.56 -41.26 38.27
C ARG A 233 3.67 -40.25 38.53
N LYS A 234 4.59 -40.05 37.58
CA LYS A 234 5.69 -39.07 37.69
C LYS A 234 5.21 -37.65 37.36
N VAL A 235 4.19 -37.52 36.52
CA VAL A 235 3.60 -36.24 36.12
C VAL A 235 2.91 -35.59 37.32
N GLN A 236 3.39 -34.40 37.70
CA GLN A 236 2.80 -33.60 38.77
C GLN A 236 2.20 -32.33 38.17
N PRO A 237 0.86 -32.25 37.95
CA PRO A 237 0.25 -31.17 37.19
C PRO A 237 0.60 -29.75 37.68
N ARG A 238 0.70 -29.56 39.01
CA ARG A 238 1.07 -28.28 39.61
C ARG A 238 2.41 -27.74 39.11
N LYS A 239 3.42 -28.60 38.92
CA LYS A 239 4.75 -28.20 38.46
C LYS A 239 4.72 -27.63 37.04
N TYR A 240 3.94 -28.24 36.14
CA TYR A 240 3.78 -27.74 34.77
C TYR A 240 3.03 -26.41 34.76
N LEU A 241 1.97 -26.28 35.56
CA LEU A 241 1.21 -25.03 35.69
C LEU A 241 2.06 -23.90 36.27
N GLU A 242 2.90 -24.19 37.26
CA GLU A 242 3.86 -23.23 37.82
C GLU A 242 4.93 -22.81 36.80
N ALA A 243 5.50 -23.77 36.07
CA ALA A 243 6.47 -23.48 35.01
C ALA A 243 5.87 -22.62 33.89
N ALA A 244 4.63 -22.92 33.46
CA ALA A 244 3.90 -22.10 32.49
C ALA A 244 3.66 -20.67 32.99
N ARG A 245 3.26 -20.50 34.27
CA ARG A 245 3.04 -19.17 34.88
C ARG A 245 4.33 -18.37 35.03
N GLY A 246 5.46 -19.03 35.22
CA GLY A 246 6.77 -18.40 35.37
C GLY A 246 7.46 -18.05 34.05
N TYR A 247 6.90 -18.45 32.89
CA TYR A 247 7.52 -18.22 31.60
C TYR A 247 7.49 -16.72 31.22
N PRO A 248 8.63 -16.13 30.79
CA PRO A 248 8.68 -14.73 30.39
C PRO A 248 7.77 -14.44 29.21
N THR A 249 6.89 -13.46 29.37
CA THR A 249 5.91 -13.07 28.34
C THR A 249 6.54 -12.56 27.05
N GLU A 250 7.74 -11.97 27.17
CA GLU A 250 8.55 -11.40 26.11
C GLU A 250 9.22 -12.46 25.23
N GLU A 251 9.38 -13.69 25.73
CA GLU A 251 9.97 -14.80 24.96
C GLU A 251 8.90 -15.63 24.23
N MET A 252 7.62 -15.36 24.47
CA MET A 252 6.53 -16.05 23.81
C MET A 252 6.48 -15.72 22.31
N ASP A 253 6.23 -16.74 21.48
CA ASP A 253 5.90 -16.58 20.07
C ASP A 253 4.53 -15.91 19.98
N ARG A 254 4.53 -14.62 19.61
CA ARG A 254 3.34 -13.79 19.48
C ARG A 254 3.22 -13.26 18.07
N GLU A 255 1.98 -13.15 17.61
CA GLU A 255 1.73 -12.49 16.34
C GLU A 255 2.27 -11.04 16.39
N PRO A 256 3.07 -10.64 15.39
CA PRO A 256 3.63 -9.29 15.35
C PRO A 256 2.53 -8.21 15.26
N THR A 257 2.71 -7.13 16.01
CA THR A 257 1.84 -5.94 15.97
C THR A 257 2.40 -4.81 15.10
N SER A 258 3.64 -4.96 14.62
CA SER A 258 4.31 -4.05 13.70
C SER A 258 5.27 -4.80 12.78
N VAL A 259 5.58 -4.21 11.63
CA VAL A 259 6.64 -4.72 10.76
C VAL A 259 7.98 -4.30 11.38
N PRO A 260 8.95 -5.20 11.57
CA PRO A 260 10.27 -4.85 12.07
C PRO A 260 10.90 -3.79 11.18
N ALA A 261 11.45 -2.73 11.79
CA ALA A 261 12.32 -1.83 11.04
C ALA A 261 13.47 -2.65 10.46
N PRO A 262 13.87 -2.41 9.18
CA PRO A 262 15.03 -3.09 8.63
C PRO A 262 16.21 -2.86 9.58
N ALA A 263 16.78 -3.94 10.09
CA ALA A 263 17.95 -3.87 10.96
C ALA A 263 19.02 -3.09 10.20
N ALA A 264 19.46 -1.96 10.77
CA ALA A 264 20.68 -1.32 10.31
C ALA A 264 21.77 -2.41 10.34
N PRO A 265 22.62 -2.52 9.30
CA PRO A 265 23.70 -3.49 9.32
C PRO A 265 24.48 -3.28 10.62
N GLU A 266 24.57 -4.34 11.44
CA GLU A 266 25.47 -4.38 12.59
C GLU A 266 26.83 -3.95 12.08
N SER A 267 27.23 -2.74 12.48
CA SER A 267 28.59 -2.26 12.31
C SER A 267 29.49 -3.34 12.87
N ALA A 268 30.19 -4.02 11.98
CA ALA A 268 31.17 -5.04 12.31
C ALA A 268 32.06 -4.48 13.42
N SER A 269 31.97 -5.10 14.60
CA SER A 269 32.92 -4.92 15.68
C SER A 269 34.31 -5.15 15.12
N ALA A 270 35.07 -4.07 14.96
CA ALA A 270 36.52 -4.12 14.87
C ALA A 270 37.05 -4.53 16.24
N THR A 271 36.99 -5.83 16.55
CA THR A 271 37.92 -6.46 17.49
C THR A 271 39.12 -6.93 16.68
N GLU A 272 40.00 -5.98 16.37
CA GLU A 272 41.37 -6.30 15.94
C GLU A 272 42.19 -6.55 17.20
N GLY A 273 42.36 -7.83 17.51
CA GLY A 273 43.30 -8.30 18.51
C GLY A 273 44.71 -8.38 17.94
N ALA A 274 45.64 -7.71 18.62
CA ALA A 274 47.03 -8.09 18.89
C ALA A 274 47.95 -8.53 17.73
N HIS A 275 49.03 -7.77 17.54
CA HIS A 275 50.40 -8.26 17.77
C HIS A 275 51.38 -7.11 18.03
#